data_AF-A0A8D8NAF7-F1
#
_entry.id   AF-A0A8D8NAF7-F1
#
_cell.length_a   1.000
_cell.length_b   1.000
_cell.length_c   1.000
_cell.angle_alpha   90.00
_cell.angle_beta   90.00
_cell.angle_gamma   90.00
#
_symmetry.space_group_name_H-M   'P 1'
#
loop_
_entity.id
_entity.type
_entity.pdbx_description
1 polymer ?
#
loop_
_entity_poly.entity_id
_entity_poly.type
_entity_poly.pdbx_seq_one_letter_code
_entity_poly.pdbx_strand_id
1 'polypeptide(L)'
;MTATGHDKLTILHYNDVYNIDATCKQEPIGGAARFVTAVKSYDHLNPLVLFSGDAFSPSMLSTFTRGEQMVPVLNAVGTHCAVFGNHDFDHGLDVLAEWVEKTTFPWLMSNVVDNETGRPLGGGKITHILH
;
A
#
# COMPACT_ATOMS: atom_id res chain seq x y z
N MET A 1 -29.92 24.51 -21.59
CA MET A 1 -29.63 23.82 -20.32
C MET A 1 -29.07 22.45 -20.68
N THR A 2 -27.75 22.34 -20.82
CA THR A 2 -27.08 21.09 -21.15
C THR A 2 -26.78 20.34 -19.85
N ALA A 3 -27.08 19.05 -19.84
CA ALA A 3 -27.03 18.16 -18.69
C ALA A 3 -25.74 18.31 -17.86
N THR A 4 -25.90 18.38 -16.53
CA THR A 4 -24.82 18.24 -15.56
C THR A 4 -24.21 16.84 -15.71
N GLY A 5 -23.07 16.74 -16.42
CA GLY A 5 -22.31 15.50 -16.46
C GLY A 5 -21.91 15.12 -15.03
N HIS A 6 -22.20 13.90 -14.61
CA HIS A 6 -21.69 13.40 -13.34
C HIS A 6 -20.20 13.11 -13.50
N ASP A 7 -19.37 13.80 -12.71
CA ASP A 7 -17.96 13.43 -12.60
C ASP A 7 -17.86 12.02 -12.02
N LYS A 8 -17.30 11.10 -12.81
CA LYS A 8 -17.14 9.70 -12.41
C LYS A 8 -15.85 9.54 -11.61
N LEU A 9 -15.97 9.19 -10.33
CA LEU A 9 -14.83 8.77 -9.50
C LEU A 9 -14.64 7.25 -9.62
N THR A 10 -13.45 6.83 -10.02
CA THR A 10 -13.06 5.41 -10.03
C THR A 10 -12.10 5.18 -8.87
N ILE A 11 -12.34 4.16 -8.05
CA ILE A 11 -11.46 3.77 -6.95
C ILE A 11 -10.92 2.37 -7.24
N LEU A 12 -9.61 2.22 -7.20
CA LEU A 12 -8.96 0.91 -7.15
C LEU A 12 -8.40 0.73 -5.74
N HIS A 13 -8.70 -0.39 -5.14
CA HIS A 13 -8.27 -0.71 -3.79
C HIS A 13 -7.64 -2.09 -3.77
N TYR A 14 -6.61 -2.23 -2.95
CA TYR A 14 -5.96 -3.50 -2.67
C TYR A 14 -5.47 -3.53 -1.21
N ASN A 15 -5.16 -4.73 -0.75
CA ASN A 15 -4.72 -5.03 0.61
C ASN A 15 -3.87 -6.30 0.63
N ASP A 16 -3.27 -6.62 1.78
CA ASP A 16 -2.74 -7.96 2.08
C ASP A 16 -1.77 -8.49 1.01
N VAL A 17 -0.69 -7.73 0.76
CA VAL A 17 0.30 -8.05 -0.28
C VAL A 17 1.51 -8.74 0.33
N TYR A 18 1.48 -10.08 0.34
CA TYR A 18 2.48 -10.88 1.03
C TYR A 18 3.58 -11.43 0.12
N ASN A 19 3.26 -11.79 -1.12
CA ASN A 19 4.17 -12.53 -1.98
C ASN A 19 4.49 -11.75 -3.26
N ILE A 20 5.78 -11.66 -3.58
CA ILE A 20 6.25 -11.11 -4.86
C ILE A 20 6.01 -12.11 -5.99
N ASP A 21 6.32 -13.37 -5.74
CA ASP A 21 6.21 -14.42 -6.74
C ASP A 21 4.81 -15.05 -6.76
N ALA A 22 4.50 -15.71 -7.88
CA ALA A 22 3.31 -16.54 -7.98
C ALA A 22 3.42 -17.74 -7.02
N THR A 23 2.36 -17.97 -6.25
CA THR A 23 2.31 -19.05 -5.25
C THR A 23 1.81 -20.38 -5.82
N CYS A 24 1.29 -20.39 -7.06
CA CYS A 24 0.83 -21.59 -7.75
C CYS A 24 1.13 -21.52 -9.25
N LYS A 25 0.92 -22.63 -9.96
CA LYS A 25 1.17 -22.77 -11.42
C LYS A 25 -0.12 -22.85 -12.24
N GLN A 26 -1.29 -22.81 -11.61
CA GLN A 26 -2.60 -22.92 -12.27
C GLN A 26 -3.38 -21.63 -12.08
N GLU A 27 -3.87 -21.07 -13.18
CA GLU A 27 -4.67 -19.85 -13.14
C GLU A 27 -5.96 -20.02 -12.30
N PRO A 28 -6.40 -18.96 -11.62
CA PRO A 28 -5.79 -17.63 -11.55
C PRO A 28 -4.55 -17.57 -10.64
N ILE A 29 -3.44 -17.01 -11.13
CA ILE A 29 -2.20 -16.82 -10.34
C ILE A 29 -1.90 -15.33 -10.08
N GLY A 30 -1.41 -15.03 -8.87
CA GLY A 30 -0.99 -13.68 -8.50
C GLY A 30 0.45 -13.36 -8.93
N GLY A 31 1.12 -12.58 -8.09
CA GLY A 31 2.49 -12.12 -8.27
C GLY A 31 2.56 -10.62 -8.53
N ALA A 32 3.53 -9.96 -7.91
CA ALA A 32 3.70 -8.51 -7.93
C ALA A 32 3.71 -7.93 -9.34
N ALA A 33 4.43 -8.55 -10.28
CA ALA A 33 4.50 -8.06 -11.66
C ALA A 33 3.14 -8.11 -12.39
N ARG A 34 2.37 -9.21 -12.21
CA ARG A 34 1.02 -9.33 -12.79
C ARG A 34 0.07 -8.34 -12.14
N PHE A 35 0.15 -8.20 -10.81
CA PHE A 35 -0.66 -7.26 -10.05
C PHE A 35 -0.44 -5.81 -10.50
N VAL A 36 0.81 -5.35 -10.55
CA VAL A 36 1.15 -3.99 -11.02
C VAL A 36 0.67 -3.77 -12.45
N THR A 37 0.83 -4.77 -13.32
CA THR A 37 0.32 -4.69 -14.71
C THR A 37 -1.20 -4.58 -14.76
N ALA A 38 -1.91 -5.34 -13.92
CA ALA A 38 -3.35 -5.30 -13.84
C ALA A 38 -3.85 -3.94 -13.34
N VAL A 39 -3.24 -3.36 -12.30
CA VAL A 39 -3.59 -2.01 -11.81
C VAL A 39 -3.39 -0.98 -12.92
N LYS A 40 -2.23 -0.97 -13.57
CA LYS A 40 -1.92 -0.02 -14.66
C LYS A 40 -2.82 -0.16 -15.89
N SER A 41 -3.40 -1.34 -16.12
CA SER A 41 -4.36 -1.52 -17.22
C SER A 41 -5.61 -0.63 -17.08
N TYR A 42 -5.90 -0.17 -15.86
CA TYR A 42 -7.02 0.72 -15.55
C TYR A 42 -6.65 2.21 -15.50
N ASP A 43 -5.41 2.61 -15.81
CA ASP A 43 -4.97 4.03 -15.77
C ASP A 43 -5.84 4.95 -16.64
N HIS A 44 -6.40 4.42 -17.73
CA HIS A 44 -7.33 5.13 -18.61
C HIS A 44 -8.63 5.60 -17.93
N LEU A 45 -8.95 5.07 -16.76
CA LEU A 45 -10.11 5.46 -15.95
C LEU A 45 -9.80 6.59 -14.95
N ASN A 46 -8.54 7.06 -14.90
CA ASN A 46 -8.04 8.01 -13.91
C ASN A 46 -8.41 7.60 -12.46
N PRO A 47 -8.03 6.39 -12.01
CA PRO A 47 -8.48 5.87 -10.73
C PRO A 47 -7.72 6.46 -9.53
N LEU A 48 -8.44 6.65 -8.43
CA LEU A 48 -7.85 6.79 -7.10
C LEU A 48 -7.41 5.41 -6.60
N VAL A 49 -6.11 5.16 -6.57
CA VAL A 49 -5.51 3.90 -6.10
C VAL A 49 -5.17 3.98 -4.62
N LEU A 50 -5.77 3.12 -3.79
CA LEU A 50 -5.63 3.10 -2.33
C LEU A 50 -5.16 1.74 -1.83
N PHE A 51 -4.38 1.75 -0.75
CA PHE A 51 -3.86 0.54 -0.11
C PHE A 51 -4.28 0.46 1.36
N SER A 52 -4.78 -0.69 1.82
CA SER A 52 -5.19 -0.84 3.23
C SER A 52 -4.25 -1.66 4.11
N GLY A 53 -2.95 -1.68 3.77
CA GLY A 53 -1.91 -2.20 4.64
C GLY A 53 -1.67 -3.70 4.51
N ASP A 54 -0.82 -4.20 5.39
CA ASP A 54 -0.30 -5.56 5.42
C ASP A 54 0.55 -5.87 4.17
N ALA A 55 1.68 -5.15 4.05
CA ALA A 55 2.66 -5.31 2.98
C ALA A 55 3.94 -6.00 3.41
N PHE A 56 4.34 -5.83 4.68
CA PHE A 56 5.69 -6.20 5.10
C PHE A 56 5.78 -7.59 5.72
N SER A 57 4.67 -8.21 6.09
CA SER A 57 4.56 -9.54 6.71
C SER A 57 3.11 -10.07 6.54
N PRO A 58 2.85 -11.39 6.53
CA PRO A 58 3.81 -12.49 6.61
C PRO A 58 4.15 -13.09 5.25
N SER A 59 5.44 -13.35 5.02
CA SER A 59 5.89 -14.19 3.91
C SER A 59 7.20 -14.88 4.22
N MET A 60 7.51 -15.92 3.45
CA MET A 60 8.82 -16.57 3.52
C MET A 60 9.94 -15.57 3.22
N LEU A 61 9.76 -14.70 2.22
CA LEU A 61 10.77 -13.73 1.85
C LEU A 61 10.92 -12.66 2.94
N SER A 62 9.82 -12.11 3.46
CA SER A 62 9.86 -11.11 4.54
C SER A 62 10.51 -11.63 5.82
N THR A 63 10.52 -12.94 6.07
CA THR A 63 11.28 -13.52 7.19
C THR A 63 12.79 -13.24 7.05
N PHE A 64 13.33 -13.20 5.82
CA PHE A 64 14.76 -12.94 5.57
C PHE A 64 15.05 -11.46 5.30
N THR A 65 14.14 -10.75 4.63
CA THR A 65 14.32 -9.35 4.19
C THR A 65 13.64 -8.33 5.10
N ARG A 66 12.88 -8.79 6.10
CA ARG A 66 12.11 -7.97 7.03
C ARG A 66 11.14 -6.99 6.35
N GLY A 67 10.58 -7.38 5.21
CA GLY A 67 9.60 -6.57 4.45
C GLY A 67 10.20 -5.71 3.33
N GLU A 68 11.52 -5.49 3.29
CA GLU A 68 12.20 -4.64 2.31
C GLU A 68 11.80 -4.92 0.86
N GLN A 69 11.64 -6.21 0.55
CA GLN A 69 11.34 -6.71 -0.79
C GLN A 69 10.08 -6.07 -1.40
N MET A 70 9.11 -5.67 -0.56
CA MET A 70 7.81 -5.17 -1.01
C MET A 70 7.85 -3.68 -1.38
N VAL A 71 8.82 -2.92 -0.87
CA VAL A 71 9.00 -1.49 -1.16
C VAL A 71 9.05 -1.19 -2.67
N PRO A 72 9.89 -1.84 -3.50
CA PRO A 72 9.91 -1.57 -4.95
C PRO A 72 8.59 -1.95 -5.63
N VAL A 73 7.87 -2.95 -5.13
CA VAL A 73 6.56 -3.34 -5.67
C VAL A 73 5.54 -2.24 -5.39
N LEU A 74 5.42 -1.80 -4.13
CA LEU A 74 4.48 -0.75 -3.72
C LEU A 74 4.72 0.55 -4.49
N ASN A 75 5.98 0.94 -4.66
CA ASN A 75 6.35 2.13 -5.44
C ASN A 75 5.99 2.00 -6.93
N ALA A 76 5.92 0.77 -7.46
CA ALA A 76 5.57 0.53 -8.85
C ALA A 76 4.05 0.52 -9.12
N VAL A 77 3.21 0.34 -8.09
CA VAL A 77 1.74 0.27 -8.21
C VAL A 77 1.11 1.61 -8.60
N GLY A 78 1.67 2.73 -8.13
CA GLY A 78 1.06 4.05 -8.31
C GLY A 78 0.01 4.37 -7.24
N THR A 79 0.21 3.88 -6.02
CA THR A 79 -0.67 4.12 -4.87
C THR A 79 -0.66 5.59 -4.48
N HIS A 80 -1.85 6.15 -4.27
CA HIS A 80 -2.01 7.56 -3.88
C HIS A 80 -1.93 7.72 -2.36
N CYS A 81 -2.42 6.73 -1.62
CA CYS A 81 -2.43 6.76 -0.17
C CYS A 81 -2.58 5.35 0.40
N ALA A 82 -1.93 5.09 1.54
CA ALA A 82 -2.02 3.85 2.28
C ALA A 82 -2.44 4.06 3.73
N VAL A 83 -2.98 3.03 4.37
CA VAL A 83 -3.04 2.90 5.83
C VAL A 83 -2.19 1.71 6.28
N PHE A 84 -1.79 1.71 7.54
CA PHE A 84 -1.09 0.58 8.13
C PHE A 84 -2.07 -0.56 8.47
N GLY A 85 -1.66 -1.77 8.15
CA GLY A 85 -2.27 -2.99 8.66
C GLY A 85 -1.59 -3.43 9.96
N ASN A 86 -2.11 -4.48 10.60
CA ASN A 86 -1.56 -4.95 11.87
C ASN A 86 -0.20 -5.67 11.69
N HIS A 87 0.04 -6.32 10.55
CA HIS A 87 1.28 -7.05 10.28
C HIS A 87 2.43 -6.16 9.80
N ASP A 88 2.16 -4.90 9.43
CA ASP A 88 3.21 -3.95 9.08
C ASP A 88 4.16 -3.66 10.26
N PHE A 89 3.74 -3.94 11.49
CA PHE A 89 4.52 -3.75 12.72
C PHE A 89 5.33 -4.97 13.15
N ASP A 90 5.17 -6.13 12.50
CA ASP A 90 5.73 -7.41 12.95
C ASP A 90 7.27 -7.41 13.07
N HIS A 91 7.95 -6.58 12.27
CA HIS A 91 9.40 -6.45 12.26
C HIS A 91 9.92 -5.29 13.14
N GLY A 92 9.05 -4.64 13.90
CA GLY A 92 9.37 -3.52 14.77
C GLY A 92 9.25 -2.15 14.09
N LEU A 93 9.10 -1.11 14.91
CA LEU A 93 8.82 0.25 14.45
C LEU A 93 9.97 0.88 13.66
N ASP A 94 11.22 0.62 14.05
CA ASP A 94 12.38 1.18 13.35
C ASP A 94 12.45 0.67 11.90
N VAL A 95 12.16 -0.62 11.71
CA VAL A 95 12.12 -1.25 10.38
C VAL A 95 10.95 -0.71 9.57
N LEU A 96 9.77 -0.60 10.17
CA LEU A 96 8.61 -0.02 9.51
C LEU A 96 8.86 1.43 9.07
N ALA A 97 9.44 2.26 9.94
CA ALA A 97 9.77 3.65 9.63
C ALA A 97 10.72 3.75 8.43
N GLU A 98 11.74 2.89 8.35
CA GLU A 98 12.64 2.83 7.20
C GLU A 98 11.90 2.51 5.89
N TRP A 99 10.94 1.57 5.91
CA TRP A 99 10.15 1.24 4.72
C TRP A 99 9.19 2.34 4.33
N VAL A 100 8.51 2.95 5.30
CA VAL A 100 7.64 4.11 5.07
C VAL A 100 8.41 5.24 4.40
N GLU A 101 9.61 5.56 4.87
CA GLU A 101 10.48 6.58 4.27
C GLU A 101 10.90 6.24 2.83
N LYS A 102 11.04 4.95 2.50
CA LYS A 102 11.40 4.47 1.16
C LYS A 102 10.19 4.32 0.21
N THR A 103 8.96 4.39 0.73
CA THR A 103 7.76 4.40 -0.13
C THR A 103 7.45 5.78 -0.70
N THR A 104 6.90 5.85 -1.91
CA THR A 104 6.65 7.10 -2.64
C THR A 104 5.26 7.71 -2.39
N PHE A 105 4.51 7.17 -1.43
CA PHE A 105 3.15 7.60 -1.09
C PHE A 105 3.00 7.77 0.43
N PRO A 106 2.06 8.62 0.88
CA PRO A 106 1.81 8.83 2.29
C PRO A 106 1.06 7.66 2.93
N TRP A 107 1.51 7.29 4.13
CA TRP A 107 0.80 6.39 5.03
C TRP A 107 -0.02 7.18 6.05
N LEU A 108 -1.25 6.72 6.31
CA LEU A 108 -2.16 7.34 7.25
C LEU A 108 -2.34 6.52 8.51
N MET A 109 -2.45 7.23 9.63
CA MET A 109 -2.76 6.68 10.94
C MET A 109 -3.50 7.72 11.78
N SER A 110 -4.74 7.39 12.16
CA SER A 110 -5.62 8.30 12.92
C SER A 110 -5.98 7.77 14.31
N ASN A 111 -5.70 6.51 14.60
CA ASN A 111 -6.19 5.80 15.77
C ASN A 111 -5.10 5.24 16.69
N VAL A 112 -3.82 5.24 16.28
CA VAL A 112 -2.70 4.78 17.10
C VAL A 112 -1.69 5.90 17.25
N VAL A 113 -1.41 6.25 18.50
CA VAL A 113 -0.55 7.36 18.89
C VAL A 113 0.61 6.80 19.71
N ASP A 114 1.81 7.22 19.41
CA ASP A 114 3.00 6.96 20.22
C ASP A 114 2.91 7.76 21.53
N ASN A 115 2.98 7.05 22.66
CA ASN A 115 2.86 7.65 23.99
C ASN A 115 4.05 8.57 24.36
N GLU A 116 5.22 8.37 23.74
CA GLU A 116 6.40 9.19 24.02
C GLU A 116 6.37 10.50 23.21
N THR A 117 5.96 10.42 21.95
CA THR A 117 6.01 11.56 21.03
C THR A 117 4.67 12.29 20.87
N GLY A 118 3.56 11.65 21.24
CA GLY A 118 2.20 12.16 21.02
C GLY A 118 1.81 12.24 19.53
N ARG A 119 2.56 11.62 18.63
CA ARG A 119 2.33 11.62 17.17
C ARG A 119 1.78 10.28 16.70
N PRO A 120 1.17 10.20 15.50
CA PRO A 120 0.76 8.91 14.96
C PRO A 120 1.96 7.96 14.82
N LEU A 121 1.75 6.69 15.15
CA LEU A 121 2.79 5.67 15.16
C LEU A 121 3.34 5.41 13.73
N GLY A 122 4.60 4.97 13.63
CA GLY A 122 5.21 4.57 12.35
C GLY A 122 5.37 5.69 11.32
N GLY A 123 5.34 6.96 11.74
CA GLY A 123 5.46 8.11 10.84
C GLY A 123 4.17 8.42 10.06
N GLY A 124 3.03 7.85 10.47
CA GLY A 124 1.74 8.09 9.82
C GLY A 124 1.28 9.55 9.86
N LYS A 125 0.59 9.98 8.80
CA LYS A 125 -0.12 11.25 8.77
C LYS A 125 -1.56 11.05 9.25
N ILE A 126 -2.14 12.05 9.91
CA ILE A 126 -3.56 11.98 10.33
C ILE A 126 -4.48 12.10 9.12
N THR A 127 -4.12 12.97 8.16
CA THR A 127 -4.88 13.22 6.94
C THR A 127 -3.95 13.48 5.75
N HIS A 128 -4.48 13.28 4.54
CA HIS A 128 -3.83 13.63 3.28
C HIS A 128 -4.87 14.19 2.30
N ILE A 129 -4.54 15.29 1.64
CA ILE A 129 -5.40 15.95 0.65
C ILE A 129 -4.75 15.75 -0.72
N LEU A 130 -5.54 15.22 -1.66
CA LEU A 130 -5.15 15.05 -3.06
C LEU A 130 -5.56 16.30 -3.85
N HIS A 131 -4.66 16.77 -4.71
CA HIS A 131 -4.83 17.97 -5.53
C HIS A 131 -5.04 17.60 -6.99
#